data_AF-A0A4D7JL06-F1
#
_entry.id   AF-A0A4D7JL06-F1
#
_cell.length_a   1.000
_cell.length_b   1.000
_cell.length_c   1.000
_cell.angle_alpha   90.00
_cell.angle_beta   90.00
_cell.angle_gamma   90.00
#
_symmetry.space_group_name_H-M   'P 1'
#
loop_
_entity.id
_entity.type
_entity.pdbx_description
1 polymer ?
#
loop_
_entity_poly.entity_id
_entity_poly.type
_entity_poly.pdbx_seq_one_letter_code
_entity_poly.pdbx_strand_id
1 'polypeptide(L)'
;MLLNDLYLKYEYSNFWTGKFSDLSGLFLFPYFLSSLRIKWTKEIYIGTAILFIFWKSELSQHIIDWFQQNGIGVSRIVDYSDLFALLILPFSYIYFKKHIDANKNIRKSLAIPIVAISIFSFWATTLPREQVKIDFKMNQIYHINKPKSEILESLSAGHPYSENPDKNLIDSLFYINFDLIEDYRADITVLSTIVSIDSNRTIIKLDSVLYGEITGNLVTGVKKSYLEHFRSLDKNDFKELLIKQ
;
A
#
# COMPACT_ATOMS: atom_id res chain seq x y z
N MET A 1 13.28 -4.87 -3.27
CA MET A 1 11.89 -5.27 -3.55
C MET A 1 11.14 -5.47 -2.25
N LEU A 2 11.31 -6.58 -1.51
CA LEU A 2 10.59 -6.84 -0.24
C LEU A 2 10.56 -5.68 0.77
N LEU A 3 11.71 -5.06 1.10
CA LEU A 3 11.72 -3.92 2.03
C LEU A 3 10.93 -2.72 1.50
N ASN A 4 11.01 -2.48 0.19
CA ASN A 4 10.22 -1.43 -0.44
C ASN A 4 8.73 -1.74 -0.39
N ASP A 5 8.38 -2.98 -0.72
CA ASP A 5 6.99 -3.40 -0.86
C ASP A 5 6.27 -3.68 0.46
N LEU A 6 7.02 -4.04 1.51
CA LEU A 6 6.48 -4.36 2.84
C LEU A 6 6.59 -3.19 3.83
N TYR A 7 7.48 -2.21 3.58
CA TYR A 7 7.75 -1.14 4.53
C TYR A 7 7.84 0.24 3.87
N LEU A 8 8.72 0.45 2.88
CA LEU A 8 8.98 1.82 2.38
C LEU A 8 7.82 2.43 1.60
N LYS A 9 6.98 1.64 0.92
CA LYS A 9 5.77 2.16 0.26
C LYS A 9 4.78 2.76 1.26
N TYR A 10 4.83 2.32 2.52
CA TYR A 10 3.92 2.75 3.58
C TYR A 10 4.53 3.88 4.42
N GLU A 11 5.84 3.84 4.66
CA GLU A 11 6.55 4.87 5.43
C GLU A 11 6.86 6.12 4.58
N TYR A 12 7.13 5.92 3.29
CA TYR A 12 7.47 6.98 2.32
C TYR A 12 6.64 6.77 1.05
N SER A 13 5.35 7.08 1.13
CA SER A 13 4.37 6.92 0.04
C SER A 13 4.56 7.94 -1.09
N ASN A 14 5.74 7.93 -1.72
CA ASN A 14 6.05 8.82 -2.82
C ASN A 14 5.83 8.11 -4.16
N PHE A 15 5.48 8.87 -5.20
CA PHE A 15 5.31 8.40 -6.60
C PHE A 15 6.43 7.46 -7.10
N TRP A 16 7.64 7.59 -6.55
CA TRP A 16 8.82 6.81 -6.90
C TRP A 16 8.86 5.39 -6.31
N THR A 17 8.31 5.16 -5.10
CA THR A 17 8.41 3.86 -4.41
C THR A 17 7.51 2.80 -5.03
N GLY A 18 6.38 3.22 -5.60
CA GLY A 18 5.52 2.41 -6.47
C GLY A 18 6.25 1.84 -7.68
N LYS A 19 6.87 2.73 -8.47
CA LYS A 19 7.51 2.43 -9.75
C LYS A 19 8.82 1.66 -9.62
N PHE A 20 9.52 1.82 -8.51
CA PHE A 20 10.74 1.07 -8.22
C PHE A 20 10.48 -0.44 -8.11
N SER A 21 9.30 -0.82 -7.62
CA SER A 21 8.89 -2.22 -7.56
C SER A 21 8.65 -2.79 -8.97
N ASP A 22 7.92 -2.06 -9.83
CA ASP A 22 7.69 -2.47 -11.21
C ASP A 22 9.00 -2.60 -12.01
N LEU A 23 9.94 -1.65 -11.85
CA LEU A 23 11.26 -1.72 -12.45
C LEU A 23 12.07 -2.94 -11.96
N SER A 24 12.08 -3.17 -10.64
CA SER A 24 12.79 -4.31 -10.05
C SER A 24 12.18 -5.65 -10.49
N GLY A 25 10.85 -5.73 -10.52
CA GLY A 25 10.10 -6.91 -10.91
C GLY A 25 10.32 -7.26 -12.38
N LEU A 26 10.21 -6.28 -13.28
CA LEU A 26 10.47 -6.47 -14.71
C LEU A 26 11.94 -6.78 -15.01
N PHE A 27 12.89 -6.33 -14.19
CA PHE A 27 14.28 -6.76 -14.33
C PHE A 27 14.46 -8.22 -13.90
N LEU A 28 13.97 -8.59 -12.71
CA LEU A 28 14.26 -9.87 -12.06
C LEU A 28 13.42 -11.04 -12.58
N PHE A 29 12.13 -10.83 -12.86
CA PHE A 29 11.21 -11.90 -13.26
C PHE A 29 11.62 -12.65 -14.54
N PRO A 30 11.83 -11.98 -15.68
CA PRO A 30 12.23 -12.68 -16.90
C PRO A 30 13.66 -13.21 -16.82
N TYR A 31 14.54 -12.56 -16.05
CA TYR A 31 15.90 -13.03 -15.77
C TYR A 31 15.85 -14.37 -15.02
N PHE A 32 15.03 -14.43 -13.96
CA PHE A 32 14.82 -15.62 -13.17
C PHE A 32 14.24 -16.77 -14.01
N LEU A 33 13.15 -16.54 -14.74
CA LEU A 33 12.56 -17.57 -15.60
C LEU A 33 13.53 -18.04 -16.69
N SER A 34 14.30 -17.12 -17.28
CA SER A 34 15.31 -17.44 -18.29
C SER A 34 16.45 -18.28 -17.71
N SER A 35 16.77 -18.12 -16.42
CA SER A 35 17.76 -18.96 -15.72
C SER A 35 17.30 -20.42 -15.58
N LEU A 36 15.99 -20.67 -15.51
CA LEU A 36 15.42 -22.01 -15.49
C LEU A 36 15.40 -22.64 -16.89
N ARG A 37 15.18 -21.82 -17.92
CA ARG A 37 15.07 -22.30 -19.31
C ARG A 37 15.71 -21.34 -20.33
N ILE A 38 17.04 -21.42 -20.42
CA ILE A 38 17.88 -20.59 -21.31
C ILE A 38 17.44 -20.60 -22.78
N LYS A 39 16.94 -21.74 -23.28
CA LYS A 39 16.52 -21.86 -24.68
C LYS A 39 15.40 -20.87 -25.04
N TRP A 40 14.56 -20.49 -24.08
CA TRP A 40 13.34 -19.71 -24.30
C TRP A 40 13.47 -18.27 -23.80
N THR A 41 14.70 -17.78 -23.59
CA THR A 41 14.94 -16.43 -23.02
C THR A 41 14.22 -15.35 -23.82
N LYS A 42 14.25 -15.37 -25.16
CA LYS A 42 13.62 -14.31 -25.96
C LYS A 42 12.11 -14.30 -25.76
N GLU A 43 11.50 -15.48 -25.77
CA GLU A 43 10.07 -15.72 -25.58
C GLU A 43 9.64 -15.31 -24.16
N ILE A 44 10.44 -15.61 -23.15
CA ILE A 44 10.18 -15.23 -21.75
C ILE A 44 10.15 -13.70 -21.59
N TYR A 45 11.10 -12.98 -22.19
CA TYR A 45 11.12 -11.51 -22.12
C TYR A 45 9.96 -10.87 -22.88
N ILE A 46 9.66 -11.37 -24.09
CA ILE A 46 8.50 -10.89 -24.87
C ILE A 46 7.19 -11.18 -24.13
N GLY A 47 7.05 -12.41 -23.62
CA GLY A 47 5.88 -12.82 -22.83
C GLY A 47 5.70 -11.98 -21.57
N THR A 48 6.81 -11.65 -20.88
CA THR A 48 6.79 -10.75 -19.71
C THR A 48 6.32 -9.35 -20.10
N ALA A 49 6.79 -8.78 -21.21
CA ALA A 49 6.35 -7.48 -21.69
C ALA A 49 4.84 -7.49 -22.00
N ILE A 50 4.36 -8.50 -22.73
CA ILE A 50 2.95 -8.64 -23.09
C ILE A 50 2.09 -8.81 -21.83
N LEU A 51 2.50 -9.69 -20.90
CA LEU A 51 1.78 -9.92 -19.66
C LEU A 51 1.71 -8.65 -18.82
N PHE A 52 2.79 -7.88 -18.74
CA PHE A 52 2.82 -6.62 -18.00
C PHE A 52 1.90 -5.57 -18.62
N ILE A 53 1.93 -5.40 -19.94
CA ILE A 53 1.02 -4.50 -20.67
C ILE A 53 -0.43 -4.92 -20.44
N PHE A 54 -0.72 -6.22 -20.55
CA PHE A 54 -2.04 -6.77 -20.32
C PHE A 54 -2.51 -6.51 -18.88
N TRP A 55 -1.65 -6.77 -17.89
CA TRP A 55 -1.96 -6.57 -16.48
C TRP A 55 -2.14 -5.11 -16.07
N LYS A 56 -1.50 -4.17 -16.79
CA LYS A 56 -1.67 -2.71 -16.60
C LYS A 56 -2.80 -2.11 -17.47
N SER A 57 -3.40 -2.89 -18.37
CA SER A 57 -4.50 -2.47 -19.25
C SER A 57 -5.88 -2.71 -18.64
N GLU A 58 -6.89 -1.93 -19.01
CA GLU A 58 -8.30 -2.14 -18.66
C GLU A 58 -8.80 -3.56 -18.96
N LEU A 59 -8.19 -4.24 -19.94
CA LEU A 59 -8.52 -5.63 -20.31
C LEU A 59 -8.37 -6.64 -19.16
N SER A 60 -7.49 -6.38 -18.19
CA SER A 60 -7.34 -7.27 -17.04
C SER A 60 -8.49 -7.16 -16.02
N GLN A 61 -9.39 -6.15 -16.17
CA GLN A 61 -10.46 -5.91 -15.21
C GLN A 61 -11.39 -7.13 -15.07
N HIS A 62 -11.74 -7.79 -16.18
CA HIS A 62 -12.59 -8.99 -16.13
C HIS A 62 -11.99 -10.14 -15.31
N ILE A 63 -10.66 -10.27 -15.32
CA ILE A 63 -9.96 -11.28 -14.51
C ILE A 63 -9.95 -10.87 -13.04
N ILE A 64 -9.74 -9.58 -12.76
CA ILE A 64 -9.78 -9.02 -11.41
C ILE A 64 -11.18 -9.22 -10.80
N ASP A 65 -12.23 -8.91 -11.56
CA ASP A 65 -13.62 -9.08 -11.13
C ASP A 65 -13.93 -10.55 -10.81
N TRP A 66 -13.39 -11.50 -11.58
CA TRP A 66 -13.50 -12.93 -11.31
C TRP A 66 -12.81 -13.32 -9.99
N PHE A 67 -11.59 -12.84 -9.75
CA PHE A 67 -10.88 -13.08 -8.48
C PHE A 67 -11.64 -12.51 -7.29
N GLN A 68 -12.14 -11.28 -7.40
CA GLN A 68 -12.93 -10.63 -6.36
C GLN A 68 -14.21 -11.40 -6.04
N GLN A 69 -14.92 -11.91 -7.06
CA GLN A 69 -16.10 -12.76 -6.88
C GLN A 69 -15.79 -14.07 -6.14
N ASN A 70 -14.58 -14.61 -6.31
CA ASN A 70 -14.10 -15.79 -5.60
C ASN A 70 -13.47 -15.47 -4.23
N GLY A 71 -13.62 -14.23 -3.73
CA GLY A 71 -13.15 -13.81 -2.41
C GLY A 71 -11.64 -13.54 -2.35
N ILE A 72 -11.00 -13.36 -3.50
CA ILE A 72 -9.60 -12.93 -3.60
C ILE A 72 -9.60 -11.43 -3.89
N GLY A 73 -9.37 -10.63 -2.86
CA GLY A 73 -9.23 -9.18 -3.01
C GLY A 73 -7.99 -8.86 -3.83
N VAL A 74 -8.20 -8.50 -5.09
CA VAL A 74 -7.20 -7.91 -5.97
C VAL A 74 -7.77 -6.55 -6.36
N SER A 75 -7.08 -5.46 -6.00
CA SER A 75 -7.43 -4.13 -6.47
C SER A 75 -6.26 -3.54 -7.25
N ARG A 76 -6.58 -2.81 -8.32
CA ARG A 76 -5.57 -2.27 -9.24
C ARG A 76 -6.03 -0.91 -9.76
N ILE A 77 -5.12 0.05 -9.74
CA ILE A 77 -5.28 1.34 -10.39
C ILE A 77 -4.71 1.24 -11.81
N VAL A 78 -5.46 1.68 -12.82
CA VAL A 78 -4.98 1.76 -14.19
C VAL A 78 -4.06 2.98 -14.30
N ASP A 79 -2.75 2.76 -14.28
CA ASP A 79 -1.75 3.79 -14.51
C ASP A 79 -0.84 3.40 -15.69
N TYR A 80 -1.08 4.02 -16.85
CA TYR A 80 -0.27 3.80 -18.04
C TYR A 80 1.17 4.34 -17.92
N SER A 81 1.44 5.20 -16.93
CA SER A 81 2.81 5.67 -16.67
C SER A 81 3.72 4.56 -16.15
N ASP A 82 3.16 3.45 -15.68
CA ASP A 82 3.91 2.25 -15.30
C ASP A 82 4.51 1.53 -16.51
N LEU A 83 4.00 1.76 -17.73
CA LEU A 83 4.60 1.22 -18.95
C LEU A 83 6.03 1.72 -19.18
N PHE A 84 6.41 2.85 -18.56
CA PHE A 84 7.80 3.31 -18.53
C PHE A 84 8.75 2.23 -17.96
N ALA A 85 8.26 1.40 -17.04
CA ALA A 85 9.06 0.33 -16.44
C ALA A 85 9.50 -0.73 -17.47
N LEU A 86 8.81 -0.88 -18.61
CA LEU A 86 9.21 -1.79 -19.69
C LEU A 86 10.59 -1.46 -20.27
N LEU A 87 11.06 -0.22 -20.14
CA LEU A 87 12.38 0.19 -20.60
C LEU A 87 13.50 -0.59 -19.91
N ILE A 88 13.25 -1.19 -18.74
CA ILE A 88 14.24 -1.98 -18.02
C ILE A 88 14.46 -3.38 -18.65
N LEU A 89 13.50 -3.88 -19.43
CA LEU A 89 13.55 -5.22 -20.01
C LEU A 89 14.73 -5.42 -20.99
N PRO A 90 15.01 -4.50 -21.94
CA PRO A 90 16.21 -4.57 -22.78
C PRO A 90 17.50 -4.64 -21.95
N PHE A 91 17.63 -3.84 -20.88
CA PHE A 91 18.81 -3.86 -20.02
C PHE A 91 18.96 -5.20 -19.30
N SER A 92 17.85 -5.74 -18.76
CA SER A 92 17.83 -7.06 -18.13
C SER A 92 18.22 -8.16 -19.13
N TYR A 93 17.72 -8.11 -20.37
CA TYR A 93 18.04 -9.09 -21.41
C TYR A 93 19.53 -9.07 -21.80
N ILE A 94 20.09 -7.88 -22.02
CA ILE A 94 21.51 -7.70 -22.35
C ILE A 94 22.38 -8.19 -21.18
N TYR A 95 22.01 -7.84 -19.95
CA TYR A 95 22.70 -8.28 -18.75
C TYR A 95 22.68 -9.82 -18.62
N PHE A 96 21.51 -10.44 -18.79
CA PHE A 96 21.37 -11.89 -18.79
C PHE A 96 22.27 -12.55 -19.83
N LYS A 97 22.23 -12.08 -21.08
CA LYS A 97 23.05 -12.62 -22.17
C LYS A 97 24.55 -12.49 -21.92
N LYS A 98 24.99 -11.39 -21.32
CA LYS A 98 26.40 -11.19 -20.96
C LYS A 98 26.90 -12.14 -19.87
N HIS A 99 26.00 -12.59 -18.99
CA HIS A 99 26.34 -13.38 -17.81
C HIS A 99 25.97 -14.86 -17.93
N ILE A 100 25.34 -15.29 -19.02
CA ILE A 100 24.91 -16.68 -19.21
C ILE A 100 26.09 -17.65 -19.41
N ASP A 101 27.17 -17.17 -20.05
CA ASP A 101 28.38 -17.93 -20.30
C ASP A 101 29.38 -17.86 -19.13
N ALA A 102 29.09 -17.02 -18.13
CA ALA A 102 29.89 -16.93 -16.92
C ALA A 102 29.59 -18.16 -16.06
N ASN A 103 30.36 -19.21 -16.29
CA ASN A 103 30.32 -20.52 -15.63
C ASN A 103 30.59 -20.39 -14.12
N LYS A 104 29.66 -19.82 -13.37
CA LYS A 104 29.70 -19.71 -11.92
C LYS A 104 28.91 -20.89 -11.36
N ASN A 105 29.62 -21.77 -10.66
CA ASN A 105 29.08 -22.83 -9.82
C ASN A 105 28.20 -22.23 -8.71
N ILE A 106 26.98 -21.81 -9.05
CA ILE A 106 25.95 -21.49 -8.06
C ILE A 106 25.59 -22.82 -7.42
N ARG A 107 25.89 -22.95 -6.12
CA ARG A 107 25.58 -24.15 -5.36
C ARG A 107 24.07 -24.39 -5.44
N LYS A 108 23.65 -25.57 -5.94
CA LYS A 108 22.22 -25.94 -6.08
C LYS A 108 21.42 -25.75 -4.78
N SER A 109 22.08 -25.87 -3.62
CA SER A 109 21.49 -25.62 -2.30
C SER A 109 21.10 -24.16 -2.05
N LEU A 110 21.75 -23.19 -2.71
CA LEU A 110 21.40 -21.76 -2.65
C LEU A 110 20.35 -21.39 -3.70
N ALA A 111 20.21 -22.17 -4.78
CA ALA A 111 19.21 -21.91 -5.81
C ALA A 111 17.78 -22.05 -5.28
N ILE A 112 17.51 -23.07 -4.46
CA ILE A 112 16.19 -23.32 -3.88
C ILE A 112 15.68 -22.15 -3.00
N PRO A 113 16.44 -21.65 -2.00
CA PRO A 113 15.98 -20.52 -1.21
C PRO A 113 15.86 -19.24 -2.04
N ILE A 114 16.73 -19.01 -3.03
CA ILE A 114 16.62 -17.85 -3.93
C ILE A 114 15.34 -17.92 -4.77
N VAL A 115 15.00 -19.10 -5.31
CA VAL A 115 13.75 -19.35 -6.04
C VAL A 115 12.55 -19.09 -5.12
N ALA A 116 12.56 -19.65 -3.90
CA ALA A 116 11.47 -19.50 -2.95
C ALA A 116 11.26 -18.03 -2.54
N ILE A 117 12.34 -17.31 -2.23
CA ILE A 117 12.30 -15.87 -1.90
C ILE A 117 11.83 -15.05 -3.10
N SER A 118 12.22 -15.43 -4.33
CA SER A 118 11.78 -14.73 -5.54
C SER A 118 10.28 -14.90 -5.76
N ILE A 119 9.77 -16.14 -5.69
CA ILE A 119 8.33 -16.45 -5.80
C ILE A 119 7.56 -15.71 -4.71
N PHE A 120 8.03 -15.77 -3.46
CA PHE A 120 7.43 -15.05 -2.35
C PHE A 120 7.41 -13.53 -2.59
N SER A 121 8.51 -12.96 -3.11
CA SER A 121 8.59 -11.53 -3.43
C SER A 121 7.59 -11.11 -4.49
N PHE A 122 7.37 -11.92 -5.53
CA PHE A 122 6.37 -11.65 -6.56
C PHE A 122 4.93 -11.82 -6.07
N TRP A 123 4.70 -12.67 -5.07
CA TRP A 123 3.35 -12.95 -4.54
C TRP A 123 2.94 -11.97 -3.43
N ALA A 124 3.87 -11.63 -2.54
CA ALA A 124 3.62 -10.74 -1.41
C ALA A 124 3.26 -9.30 -1.83
N THR A 125 3.57 -8.91 -3.07
CA THR A 125 3.27 -7.56 -3.61
C THR A 125 1.80 -7.33 -3.97
N THR A 126 0.94 -8.35 -3.90
CA THR A 126 -0.48 -8.24 -4.32
C THR A 126 -1.41 -7.75 -3.19
N LEU A 127 -0.89 -7.41 -2.01
CA LEU A 127 -1.68 -6.94 -0.87
C LEU A 127 -2.45 -5.65 -1.18
N PRO A 128 -3.80 -5.69 -1.33
CA PRO A 128 -4.56 -4.49 -1.58
C PRO A 128 -5.02 -3.89 -0.25
N ARG A 129 -4.63 -2.64 -0.02
CA ARG A 129 -5.35 -1.75 0.91
C ARG A 129 -6.36 -0.97 0.09
N GLU A 130 -7.59 -0.90 0.56
CA GLU A 130 -8.64 -0.14 -0.11
C GLU A 130 -8.99 1.11 0.68
N GLN A 131 -8.80 2.28 0.05
CA GLN A 131 -9.20 3.56 0.60
C GLN A 131 -10.64 3.87 0.19
N VAL A 132 -11.49 4.12 1.19
CA VAL A 132 -12.88 4.53 1.02
C VAL A 132 -13.01 5.98 1.45
N LYS A 133 -13.40 6.86 0.53
CA LYS A 133 -13.67 8.27 0.86
C LYS A 133 -15.01 8.37 1.60
N ILE A 134 -14.98 8.99 2.78
CA ILE A 134 -16.12 9.11 3.70
C ILE A 134 -16.07 10.55 4.22
N ASP A 135 -16.56 11.47 3.40
CA ASP A 135 -16.46 12.91 3.65
C ASP A 135 -17.71 13.37 4.41
N PHE A 136 -17.64 13.45 5.75
CA PHE A 136 -18.73 14.02 6.55
C PHE A 136 -18.25 14.84 7.76
N LYS A 137 -19.03 15.86 8.15
CA LYS A 137 -18.70 16.80 9.24
C LYS A 137 -19.12 16.28 10.61
N MET A 138 -18.18 16.25 11.56
CA MET A 138 -18.41 15.65 12.89
C MET A 138 -18.71 16.70 13.97
N ASN A 139 -18.04 17.87 13.92
CA ASN A 139 -18.20 19.01 14.85
C ASN A 139 -18.31 18.59 16.33
N GLN A 140 -17.46 17.68 16.80
CA GLN A 140 -17.41 17.25 18.21
C GLN A 140 -16.27 17.94 18.94
N ILE A 141 -16.40 18.12 20.26
CA ILE A 141 -15.41 18.80 21.10
C ILE A 141 -15.08 17.91 22.30
N TYR A 142 -13.80 17.62 22.50
CA TYR A 142 -13.28 16.83 23.61
C TYR A 142 -12.35 17.68 24.45
N HIS A 143 -12.48 17.56 25.77
CA HIS A 143 -11.63 18.26 26.74
C HIS A 143 -10.60 17.27 27.29
N ILE A 144 -9.33 17.55 27.06
CA ILE A 144 -8.22 16.71 27.51
C ILE A 144 -7.39 17.48 28.52
N ASN A 145 -7.14 16.85 29.67
CA ASN A 145 -6.28 17.37 30.72
C ASN A 145 -4.80 17.05 30.44
N LYS A 146 -4.32 17.49 29.27
CA LYS A 146 -2.91 17.40 28.88
C LYS A 146 -2.47 18.69 28.18
N PRO A 147 -1.21 19.10 28.31
CA PRO A 147 -0.65 20.20 27.54
C PRO A 147 -0.67 19.88 26.04
N LYS A 148 -0.87 20.92 25.21
CA LYS A 148 -0.88 20.80 23.75
C LYS A 148 0.41 20.14 23.24
N SER A 149 1.57 20.47 23.81
CA SER A 149 2.86 19.90 23.40
C SER A 149 2.92 18.38 23.57
N GLU A 150 2.45 17.85 24.70
CA GLU A 150 2.45 16.39 24.96
C GLU A 150 1.48 15.65 24.03
N ILE A 151 0.33 16.27 23.72
CA ILE A 151 -0.62 15.71 22.74
C ILE A 151 0.03 15.67 21.35
N LEU A 152 0.68 16.75 20.94
CA LEU A 152 1.35 16.81 19.63
C LEU A 152 2.50 15.81 19.52
N GLU A 153 3.30 15.66 20.57
CA GLU A 153 4.36 14.63 20.62
C GLU A 153 3.77 13.23 20.50
N SER A 154 2.64 12.94 21.16
CA SER A 154 1.97 11.63 21.07
C SER A 154 1.37 11.35 19.69
N LEU A 155 0.93 12.39 18.98
CA LEU A 155 0.35 12.27 17.62
C LEU A 155 1.42 12.17 16.53
N SER A 156 2.64 12.65 16.79
CA SER A 156 3.74 12.69 15.81
C SER A 156 4.34 11.31 15.49
N ALA A 157 3.89 10.23 16.15
CA ALA A 157 4.51 8.92 16.10
C ALA A 157 3.91 7.93 15.07
N GLY A 158 2.86 8.29 14.32
CA GLY A 158 2.18 7.32 13.44
C GLY A 158 1.58 7.93 12.18
N HIS A 159 2.34 7.88 11.09
CA HIS A 159 1.88 8.03 9.69
C HIS A 159 1.46 9.45 9.25
N PRO A 160 2.39 10.25 8.70
CA PRO A 160 2.07 11.53 8.05
C PRO A 160 1.29 11.31 6.73
N TYR A 161 0.21 12.08 6.53
CA TYR A 161 -0.59 12.07 5.29
C TYR A 161 0.11 12.77 4.10
N SER A 162 1.02 13.69 4.40
CA SER A 162 1.86 14.41 3.44
C SER A 162 3.32 13.95 3.54
N GLU A 163 4.01 13.89 2.39
CA GLU A 163 5.45 13.63 2.26
C GLU A 163 6.32 14.53 3.16
N ASN A 164 5.76 15.64 3.65
CA ASN A 164 6.34 16.48 4.68
C ASN A 164 5.46 16.45 5.96
N PRO A 165 5.93 15.82 7.06
CA PRO A 165 5.21 15.74 8.34
C PRO A 165 4.81 17.11 8.89
N ASP A 166 5.61 18.14 8.66
CA ASP A 166 5.38 19.50 9.15
C ASP A 166 4.16 20.16 8.48
N LYS A 167 3.79 19.72 7.27
CA LYS A 167 2.57 20.20 6.58
C LYS A 167 1.27 19.61 7.17
N ASN A 168 1.37 18.50 7.91
CA ASN A 168 0.22 17.91 8.62
C ASN A 168 -0.03 18.59 9.97
N LEU A 169 0.90 19.44 10.41
CA LEU A 169 0.91 20.15 11.68
C LEU A 169 0.77 21.65 11.41
N ILE A 170 -0.40 22.09 10.97
CA ILE A 170 -0.71 23.53 10.94
C ILE A 170 -1.25 23.87 12.32
N ASP A 171 -0.87 25.04 12.87
CA ASP A 171 -1.40 25.49 14.15
C ASP A 171 -2.94 25.44 14.11
N SER A 172 -3.49 24.48 14.86
CA SER A 172 -4.93 24.17 14.96
C SER A 172 -5.56 23.27 13.89
N LEU A 173 -4.84 22.56 13.00
CA LEU A 173 -5.41 21.52 12.11
C LEU A 173 -4.50 20.30 12.04
N PHE A 174 -5.06 19.14 12.39
CA PHE A 174 -4.36 17.87 12.58
C PHE A 174 -5.15 16.74 11.94
N TYR A 175 -4.42 15.72 11.49
CA TYR A 175 -4.97 14.46 11.04
C TYR A 175 -4.76 13.43 12.14
N ILE A 176 -5.84 12.81 12.61
CA ILE A 176 -5.78 11.74 13.62
C ILE A 176 -6.24 10.44 12.96
N ASN A 177 -5.43 9.39 13.10
CA ASN A 177 -5.73 8.05 12.64
C ASN A 177 -6.23 7.20 13.80
N PHE A 178 -7.29 6.43 13.56
CA PHE A 178 -7.93 5.58 14.56
C PHE A 178 -8.07 4.15 14.02
N ASP A 179 -7.67 3.14 14.80
CA ASP A 179 -7.78 1.71 14.44
C ASP A 179 -9.10 1.11 14.96
N LEU A 180 -10.06 0.77 14.10
CA LEU A 180 -11.46 0.71 14.56
C LEU A 180 -12.08 -0.66 14.79
N ILE A 181 -11.48 -1.78 14.35
CA ILE A 181 -12.22 -3.06 14.28
C ILE A 181 -11.34 -4.28 14.61
N GLU A 182 -11.91 -5.22 15.37
CA GLU A 182 -11.28 -6.49 15.79
C GLU A 182 -11.24 -7.55 14.66
N ASP A 183 -12.25 -7.58 13.78
CA ASP A 183 -12.38 -8.57 12.69
C ASP A 183 -11.56 -8.22 11.42
N TYR A 184 -11.24 -6.94 11.20
CA TYR A 184 -10.38 -6.46 10.12
C TYR A 184 -9.77 -5.11 10.48
N ARG A 185 -8.55 -4.81 10.01
CA ARG A 185 -7.93 -3.51 10.28
C ARG A 185 -8.58 -2.44 9.42
N ALA A 186 -9.14 -1.44 10.06
CA ALA A 186 -9.66 -0.24 9.43
C ALA A 186 -9.07 0.97 10.15
N ASP A 187 -8.51 1.89 9.36
CA ASP A 187 -7.89 3.11 9.86
C ASP A 187 -8.74 4.28 9.36
N ILE A 188 -9.28 5.13 10.24
CA ILE A 188 -9.98 6.36 9.81
C ILE A 188 -9.08 7.55 10.00
N THR A 189 -9.04 8.43 9.00
CA THR A 189 -8.45 9.74 9.14
C THR A 189 -9.49 10.83 9.39
N VAL A 190 -9.29 11.55 10.50
CA VAL A 190 -10.13 12.64 10.95
C VAL A 190 -9.36 13.96 10.95
N LEU A 191 -9.93 14.98 10.32
CA LEU A 191 -9.50 16.36 10.43
C LEU A 191 -9.95 16.92 11.78
N SER A 192 -9.00 17.41 12.57
CA SER A 192 -9.19 17.83 13.94
C SER A 192 -8.49 19.14 14.25
N THR A 193 -9.15 20.02 14.99
CA THR A 193 -8.58 21.26 15.50
C THR A 193 -8.18 21.14 16.96
N ILE A 194 -6.89 21.31 17.26
CA ILE A 194 -6.36 21.27 18.63
C ILE A 194 -6.08 22.69 19.14
N VAL A 195 -6.73 23.07 20.24
CA VAL A 195 -6.65 24.41 20.84
C VAL A 195 -6.30 24.29 22.33
N SER A 196 -5.24 24.96 22.77
CA SER A 196 -4.92 25.03 24.22
C SER A 196 -5.89 26.01 24.90
N ILE A 197 -6.49 25.58 26.02
CA ILE A 197 -7.23 26.47 26.92
C ILE A 197 -6.27 27.11 27.93
N ASP A 198 -5.37 26.31 28.49
CA ASP A 198 -4.30 26.74 29.40
C ASP A 198 -3.08 25.80 29.30
N SER A 199 -2.10 25.98 30.19
CA SER A 199 -0.86 25.19 30.18
C SER A 199 -1.08 23.68 30.37
N ASN A 200 -2.22 23.24 30.93
CA ASN A 200 -2.49 21.84 31.27
C ASN A 200 -3.78 21.29 30.61
N ARG A 201 -4.57 22.12 29.94
CA ARG A 201 -5.86 21.75 29.33
C ARG A 201 -5.89 22.10 27.86
N THR A 202 -6.29 21.13 27.06
CA THR A 202 -6.39 21.24 25.60
C THR A 202 -7.75 20.75 25.13
N ILE A 203 -8.34 21.48 24.18
CA ILE A 203 -9.52 21.07 23.44
C ILE A 203 -9.07 20.41 22.15
N ILE A 204 -9.65 19.25 21.85
CA ILE A 204 -9.61 18.64 20.52
C ILE A 204 -11.01 18.73 19.93
N LYS A 205 -11.14 19.46 18.83
CA LYS A 205 -12.37 19.56 18.05
C LYS A 205 -12.24 18.66 16.82
N LEU A 206 -13.09 17.64 16.69
CA LEU A 206 -13.14 16.82 15.49
C LEU A 206 -14.01 17.53 14.44
N ASP A 207 -13.39 18.04 13.39
CA ASP A 207 -14.08 18.83 12.36
C ASP A 207 -14.77 17.93 11.33
N SER A 208 -14.03 17.00 10.71
CA SER A 208 -14.56 16.15 9.63
C SER A 208 -13.83 14.82 9.54
N VAL A 209 -14.57 13.76 9.23
CA VAL A 209 -13.99 12.49 8.76
C VAL A 209 -13.78 12.63 7.26
N LEU A 210 -12.61 12.23 6.74
CA LEU A 210 -12.26 12.43 5.34
C LEU A 210 -12.26 11.13 4.54
N TYR A 211 -11.57 10.12 5.06
CA TYR A 211 -11.46 8.81 4.44
C TYR A 211 -11.18 7.76 5.51
N GLY A 212 -11.47 6.51 5.17
CA GLY A 212 -10.99 5.37 5.92
C GLY A 212 -10.34 4.35 5.01
N GLU A 213 -9.29 3.73 5.51
CA GLU A 213 -8.50 2.72 4.83
C GLU A 213 -8.80 1.36 5.44
N ILE A 214 -9.25 0.42 4.62
CA ILE A 214 -9.47 -0.96 5.06
C ILE A 214 -8.30 -1.80 4.56
N THR A 215 -7.63 -2.46 5.50
CA THR A 215 -6.54 -3.39 5.20
C THR A 215 -7.03 -4.83 5.29
N GLY A 216 -6.93 -5.54 4.17
CA GLY A 216 -7.32 -6.93 4.05
C GLY A 216 -6.25 -7.92 4.52
N ASN A 217 -6.66 -9.19 4.67
CA ASN A 217 -5.74 -10.27 5.00
C ASN A 217 -4.87 -10.67 3.78
N LEU A 218 -3.69 -11.23 4.06
CA LEU A 218 -2.69 -11.62 3.05
C LEU A 218 -3.22 -12.50 1.90
N VAL A 219 -4.24 -13.31 2.19
CA VAL A 219 -4.77 -14.31 1.24
C VAL A 219 -6.08 -13.87 0.58
N THR A 220 -6.95 -13.19 1.33
CA THR A 220 -8.31 -12.86 0.88
C THR A 220 -8.46 -11.40 0.48
N GLY A 221 -7.45 -10.56 0.72
CA GLY A 221 -7.54 -9.11 0.56
C GLY A 221 -8.70 -8.53 1.38
N VAL A 222 -9.23 -7.39 0.94
CA VAL A 222 -10.39 -6.73 1.56
C VAL A 222 -11.66 -7.41 1.06
N LYS A 223 -12.47 -7.97 1.97
CA LYS A 223 -13.77 -8.55 1.59
C LYS A 223 -14.76 -7.44 1.27
N LYS A 224 -15.56 -7.65 0.22
CA LYS A 224 -16.63 -6.72 -0.18
C LYS A 224 -17.63 -6.42 0.95
N SER A 225 -17.94 -7.42 1.78
CA SER A 225 -18.78 -7.24 2.97
C SER A 225 -18.22 -6.24 3.98
N TYR A 226 -16.89 -6.15 4.11
CA TYR A 226 -16.24 -5.17 4.99
C TYR A 226 -16.33 -3.76 4.41
N LEU A 227 -16.14 -3.61 3.10
CA LEU A 227 -16.34 -2.33 2.41
C LEU A 227 -17.79 -1.85 2.50
N GLU A 228 -18.76 -2.74 2.30
CA GLU A 228 -20.18 -2.42 2.39
C GLU A 228 -20.57 -2.03 3.82
N HIS A 229 -20.10 -2.78 4.83
CA HIS A 229 -20.31 -2.41 6.23
C HIS A 229 -19.67 -1.06 6.56
N PHE A 230 -18.43 -0.82 6.15
CA PHE A 230 -17.74 0.43 6.44
C PHE A 230 -18.41 1.64 5.77
N ARG A 231 -18.91 1.46 4.54
CA ARG A 231 -19.71 2.47 3.83
C ARG A 231 -21.08 2.71 4.44
N SER A 232 -21.64 1.75 5.17
CA SER A 232 -22.94 1.89 5.82
C SER A 232 -22.88 2.58 7.18
N LEU A 233 -21.68 2.76 7.75
CA LEU A 233 -21.50 3.43 9.05
C LEU A 233 -21.98 4.88 8.96
N ASP A 234 -22.80 5.28 9.93
CA ASP A 234 -23.33 6.63 10.04
C ASP A 234 -22.55 7.49 11.04
N LYS A 235 -22.86 8.79 11.08
CA LYS A 235 -22.17 9.73 11.98
C LYS A 235 -22.23 9.31 13.46
N ASN A 236 -23.24 8.59 13.91
CA ASN A 236 -23.34 8.13 15.30
C ASN A 236 -22.48 6.90 15.55
N ASP A 237 -22.39 5.98 14.60
CA ASP A 237 -21.49 4.82 14.68
C ASP A 237 -20.03 5.27 14.84
N PHE A 238 -19.60 6.25 14.04
CA PHE A 238 -18.26 6.82 14.14
C PHE A 238 -18.02 7.50 15.51
N LYS A 239 -19.04 8.16 16.09
CA LYS A 239 -18.93 8.76 17.43
C LYS A 239 -18.75 7.70 18.51
N GLU A 240 -19.53 6.62 18.48
CA GLU A 240 -19.40 5.54 19.47
C GLU A 240 -18.02 4.88 19.38
N LEU A 241 -17.51 4.70 18.17
CA LEU A 241 -16.18 4.16 17.94
C LEU A 241 -15.07 5.07 18.49
N LEU A 242 -15.18 6.39 18.27
CA LEU A 242 -14.23 7.39 18.79
C LEU A 242 -14.22 7.51 20.32
N ILE A 243 -15.34 7.21 20.98
CA ILE A 243 -15.43 7.24 22.46
C ILE A 243 -14.77 6.01 23.09
N LYS A 244 -14.67 4.88 22.37
CA LYS A 244 -14.12 3.63 22.89
C LYS A 244 -12.59 3.57 22.93
N GLN A 245 -11.91 4.44 22.18
CA GLN A 245 -10.45 4.57 22.16
C GLN A 245 -9.95 5.60 23.16
#